data_AF-A0A6A7LWX1-F1
#
_entry.id   AF-A0A6A7LWX1-F1
#
_cell.length_a   1.000
_cell.length_b   1.000
_cell.length_c   1.000
_cell.angle_alpha   90.00
_cell.angle_beta   90.00
_cell.angle_gamma   90.00
#
_symmetry.space_group_name_H-M   'P 1'
#
loop_
_entity.id
_entity.type
_entity.pdbx_description
1 polymer ?
#
loop_
_entity_poly.entity_id
_entity_poly.type
_entity_poly.pdbx_seq_one_letter_code
_entity_poly.pdbx_strand_id
1 'polypeptide(L)'
;VDLSATTGKTVLNVDAGGGTTKLGVVQNGEVVETFATNVGARLVAMDEAGRVTRIEDAARMVARDLGLPFVMGQRLGAETRRAMAERLADCLLEAIERRGFSPLGEQLLVTPALKYDGPFDFITCSGGVGEYIMGAETRTFGDLGPFLGAAIRRRLDTLGVEIVPSAARIRATAIGASQYTLQVSGTTIYITSPELLPLHNLQVVTPRLPEELTPGGVAEAVQAALQRGDVTGGTQPIALALRWDREPGYRSLRALADGIAAGLDGYRTERAPIVLAFDGDVGGIVGSIMATEVCPDAAVISVDELKLSDFDYIDIGAEIRHVQAVPVIIKSLVFRPEHPHVHDHDFLHRHGIAHGEHHEHAQGSEHDHGDAHEDHGHV
;
A
#
# COMPACT_ATOMS: atom_id res chain seq x y z
N VAL A 1 -5.53 -12.68 3.41
CA VAL A 1 -6.91 -12.34 3.79
C VAL A 1 -7.85 -13.51 3.57
N ASP A 2 -8.14 -13.90 2.32
CA ASP A 2 -9.11 -14.96 1.99
C ASP A 2 -8.88 -16.29 2.71
N LEU A 3 -7.63 -16.74 2.83
CA LEU A 3 -7.30 -17.97 3.58
C LEU A 3 -7.78 -17.90 5.04
N SER A 4 -7.57 -16.76 5.71
CA SER A 4 -8.03 -16.57 7.09
C SER A 4 -9.56 -16.46 7.16
N ALA A 5 -10.18 -15.73 6.23
CA ALA A 5 -11.64 -15.57 6.19
C ALA A 5 -12.38 -16.90 5.99
N THR A 6 -11.87 -17.76 5.11
CA THR A 6 -12.50 -19.03 4.76
C THR A 6 -12.28 -20.13 5.80
N THR A 7 -11.14 -20.12 6.50
CA THR A 7 -10.78 -21.15 7.47
C THR A 7 -11.03 -20.76 8.92
N GLY A 8 -11.22 -19.47 9.20
CA GLY A 8 -11.28 -18.92 10.56
C GLY A 8 -9.94 -18.98 11.31
N LYS A 9 -8.83 -19.22 10.60
CA LYS A 9 -7.49 -19.45 11.16
C LYS A 9 -6.66 -18.16 11.15
N THR A 10 -5.73 -18.03 12.10
CA THR A 10 -4.78 -16.92 12.12
C THR A 10 -3.64 -17.21 11.15
N VAL A 11 -3.41 -16.31 10.19
CA VAL A 11 -2.38 -16.44 9.17
C VAL A 11 -1.34 -15.35 9.36
N LEU A 12 -0.07 -15.73 9.42
CA LEU A 12 1.05 -14.80 9.25
C LEU A 12 1.49 -14.80 7.79
N ASN A 13 1.30 -13.67 7.10
CA ASN A 13 1.89 -13.47 5.78
C ASN A 13 3.30 -12.91 5.89
N VAL A 14 4.27 -13.57 5.25
CA VAL A 14 5.68 -13.17 5.14
C VAL A 14 5.96 -12.74 3.70
N ASP A 15 5.89 -11.45 3.43
CA ASP A 15 6.23 -10.89 2.12
C ASP A 15 7.71 -10.51 2.07
N ALA A 16 8.54 -11.44 1.58
CA ALA A 16 9.98 -11.32 1.59
C ALA A 16 10.50 -10.83 0.22
N GLY A 17 11.02 -9.60 0.19
CA GLY A 17 11.39 -8.90 -1.04
C GLY A 17 12.88 -8.61 -1.17
N GLY A 18 13.19 -7.67 -2.08
CA GLY A 18 14.56 -7.27 -2.37
C GLY A 18 15.22 -6.43 -1.26
N GLY A 19 14.54 -5.39 -0.77
CA GLY A 19 15.09 -4.51 0.27
C GLY A 19 14.56 -4.79 1.67
N THR A 20 13.36 -5.35 1.76
CA THR A 20 12.63 -5.48 3.03
C THR A 20 11.79 -6.76 3.03
N THR A 21 11.44 -7.18 4.23
CA THR A 21 10.41 -8.20 4.47
C THR A 21 9.29 -7.55 5.28
N LYS A 22 8.05 -7.75 4.85
CA LYS A 22 6.87 -7.33 5.60
C LYS A 22 6.17 -8.54 6.18
N LEU A 23 5.67 -8.38 7.40
CA LEU A 23 4.80 -9.32 8.08
C LEU A 23 3.39 -8.73 8.16
N GLY A 24 2.38 -9.55 7.91
CA GLY A 24 0.98 -9.21 8.13
C GLY A 24 0.29 -10.30 8.93
N VAL A 25 -0.18 -9.96 10.12
CA VAL A 25 -1.01 -10.85 10.95
C VAL A 25 -2.45 -10.70 10.48
N VAL A 26 -3.06 -11.80 10.05
CA VAL A 26 -4.42 -11.83 9.52
C VAL A 26 -5.29 -12.76 10.36
N GLN A 27 -6.40 -12.24 10.89
CA GLN A 27 -7.36 -13.00 11.68
C GLN A 27 -8.77 -12.69 11.20
N ASN A 28 -9.61 -13.73 11.04
CA ASN A 28 -10.98 -13.60 10.56
C ASN A 28 -11.13 -12.80 9.25
N GLY A 29 -10.13 -12.90 8.36
CA GLY A 29 -10.13 -12.15 7.11
C GLY A 29 -9.67 -10.69 7.21
N GLU A 30 -9.29 -10.21 8.40
CA GLU A 30 -8.82 -8.84 8.58
C GLU A 30 -7.33 -8.80 8.89
N VAL A 31 -6.62 -7.80 8.37
CA VAL A 31 -5.23 -7.54 8.78
C VAL A 31 -5.27 -6.91 10.17
N VAL A 32 -4.77 -7.60 11.18
CA VAL A 32 -4.79 -7.17 12.58
C VAL A 32 -3.62 -6.24 12.87
N GLU A 33 -2.43 -6.62 12.40
CA GLU A 33 -1.18 -5.92 12.64
C GLU A 33 -0.21 -6.15 11.48
N THR A 34 0.65 -5.17 11.22
CA THR A 34 1.71 -5.24 10.21
C THR A 34 3.06 -4.90 10.83
N PHE A 35 4.11 -5.39 10.20
CA PHE A 35 5.49 -5.12 10.60
C PHE A 35 6.39 -5.10 9.36
N ALA A 36 7.44 -4.27 9.37
CA ALA A 36 8.44 -4.28 8.33
C ALA A 36 9.86 -4.22 8.91
N THR A 37 10.77 -4.94 8.27
CA THR A 37 12.19 -4.95 8.58
C THR A 37 13.03 -4.90 7.31
N ASN A 38 14.22 -4.31 7.39
CA ASN A 38 15.24 -4.28 6.33
C ASN A 38 15.96 -5.62 6.19
N VAL A 39 15.19 -6.69 6.00
CA VAL A 39 15.66 -8.04 5.63
C VAL A 39 15.25 -8.30 4.20
N GLY A 40 16.21 -8.38 3.28
CA GLY A 40 15.92 -8.60 1.87
C GLY A 40 17.13 -9.14 1.09
N ALA A 41 16.86 -9.76 -0.05
CA ALA A 41 17.90 -10.40 -0.85
C ALA A 41 18.85 -9.41 -1.55
N ARG A 42 18.31 -8.27 -1.95
CA ARG A 42 18.93 -7.26 -2.81
C ARG A 42 19.58 -6.12 -2.02
N LEU A 43 19.71 -6.28 -0.70
CA LEU A 43 20.56 -5.46 0.15
C LEU A 43 22.02 -5.46 -0.33
N VAL A 44 22.40 -6.54 -1.01
CA VAL A 44 23.65 -6.65 -1.75
C VAL A 44 23.33 -7.08 -3.17
N ALA A 45 23.85 -6.36 -4.16
CA ALA A 45 23.84 -6.80 -5.55
C ALA A 45 25.27 -7.02 -6.04
N MET A 46 25.42 -7.98 -6.94
CA MET A 46 26.68 -8.42 -7.50
C MET A 46 26.60 -8.55 -9.02
N ASP A 47 27.73 -8.38 -9.69
CA ASP A 47 27.89 -8.74 -11.10
C ASP A 47 28.05 -10.26 -11.30
N GLU A 48 28.19 -10.68 -12.56
CA GLU A 48 28.40 -12.09 -12.93
C GLU A 48 29.72 -12.67 -12.37
N ALA A 49 30.72 -11.84 -12.11
CA ALA A 49 31.97 -12.24 -11.47
C ALA A 49 31.83 -12.37 -9.93
N GLY A 50 30.67 -12.01 -9.37
CA GLY A 50 30.39 -12.00 -7.94
C GLY A 50 30.96 -10.78 -7.22
N ARG A 51 31.28 -9.70 -7.94
CA ARG A 51 31.76 -8.44 -7.36
C ARG A 51 30.58 -7.60 -6.94
N VAL A 52 30.67 -7.01 -5.75
CA VAL A 52 29.61 -6.18 -5.19
C VAL A 52 29.44 -4.90 -6.01
N THR A 53 28.27 -4.73 -6.62
CA THR A 53 27.89 -3.56 -7.43
C THR A 53 26.92 -2.64 -6.71
N ARG A 54 26.25 -3.12 -5.65
CA ARG A 54 25.37 -2.31 -4.81
C ARG A 54 25.39 -2.80 -3.36
N ILE A 55 25.35 -1.86 -2.43
CA ILE A 55 25.26 -2.10 -0.99
C ILE A 55 24.23 -1.13 -0.40
N GLU A 56 23.20 -1.67 0.23
CA GLU A 56 22.26 -0.92 1.06
C GLU A 56 22.81 -0.81 2.51
N ASP A 57 22.33 0.18 3.27
CA ASP A 57 22.82 0.43 4.64
C ASP A 57 22.60 -0.75 5.59
N ALA A 58 21.49 -1.46 5.45
CA ALA A 58 21.21 -2.67 6.21
C ALA A 58 22.27 -3.77 5.97
N ALA A 59 22.77 -3.93 4.74
CA ALA A 59 23.86 -4.87 4.48
C ALA A 59 25.17 -4.44 5.16
N ARG A 60 25.43 -3.13 5.30
CA ARG A 60 26.58 -2.63 6.06
C ARG A 60 26.43 -2.92 7.55
N MET A 61 25.22 -2.79 8.10
CA MET A 61 24.94 -3.13 9.50
C MET A 61 25.21 -4.61 9.77
N VAL A 62 24.68 -5.49 8.92
CA VAL A 62 24.89 -6.95 9.02
C VAL A 62 26.38 -7.31 8.88
N ALA A 63 27.09 -6.70 7.93
CA ALA A 63 28.51 -6.96 7.77
C ALA A 63 29.34 -6.53 8.99
N ARG A 64 29.02 -5.37 9.59
CA ARG A 64 29.67 -4.92 10.84
C ARG A 64 29.39 -5.87 12.00
N ASP A 65 28.14 -6.31 12.15
CA ASP A 65 27.72 -7.27 13.18
C ASP A 65 28.51 -8.59 13.07
N LEU A 66 28.76 -9.05 11.84
CA LEU A 66 29.53 -10.26 11.56
C LEU A 66 31.05 -10.05 11.53
N GLY A 67 31.55 -8.83 11.71
CA GLY A 67 32.98 -8.50 11.60
C GLY A 67 33.56 -8.74 10.19
N LEU A 68 32.72 -8.70 9.15
CA LEU A 68 33.10 -9.00 7.78
C LEU A 68 33.58 -7.74 7.04
N PRO A 69 34.71 -7.79 6.31
CA PRO A 69 35.11 -6.70 5.44
C PRO A 69 34.08 -6.54 4.31
N PHE A 70 33.49 -5.35 4.18
CA PHE A 70 32.40 -5.11 3.25
C PHE A 70 32.59 -3.84 2.43
N VAL A 71 33.15 -4.02 1.23
CA VAL A 71 33.59 -2.94 0.34
C VAL A 71 32.99 -3.10 -1.05
N MET A 72 32.64 -1.99 -1.69
CA MET A 72 32.21 -1.97 -3.10
C MET A 72 33.29 -2.56 -4.02
N GLY A 73 32.88 -3.28 -5.07
CA GLY A 73 33.77 -3.87 -6.07
C GLY A 73 34.53 -5.13 -5.62
N GLN A 74 34.49 -5.48 -4.33
CA GLN A 74 35.10 -6.71 -3.83
C GLN A 74 34.28 -7.93 -4.27
N ARG A 75 34.95 -9.07 -4.46
CA ARG A 75 34.27 -10.33 -4.74
C ARG A 75 33.71 -10.92 -3.45
N LEU A 76 32.42 -11.24 -3.42
CA LEU A 76 31.76 -11.80 -2.24
C LEU A 76 31.69 -13.33 -2.33
N GLY A 77 32.39 -14.01 -1.41
CA GLY A 77 32.43 -15.47 -1.35
C GLY A 77 31.07 -16.09 -1.02
N ALA A 78 30.88 -17.37 -1.35
CA ALA A 78 29.66 -18.10 -0.99
C ALA A 78 29.47 -18.21 0.54
N GLU A 79 30.55 -18.37 1.29
CA GLU A 79 30.51 -18.43 2.76
C GLU A 79 30.05 -17.10 3.36
N THR A 80 30.60 -15.97 2.90
CA THR A 80 30.20 -14.64 3.34
C THR A 80 28.74 -14.36 3.02
N ARG A 81 28.29 -14.69 1.81
CA ARG A 81 26.87 -14.56 1.41
C ARG A 81 25.96 -15.39 2.31
N ARG A 82 26.35 -16.63 2.60
CA ARG A 82 25.62 -17.51 3.51
C ARG A 82 25.56 -16.90 4.91
N ALA A 83 26.69 -16.48 5.48
CA ALA A 83 26.73 -15.88 6.82
C ALA A 83 25.82 -14.65 6.95
N MET A 84 25.84 -13.75 5.96
CA MET A 84 24.93 -12.60 5.91
C MET A 84 23.47 -13.03 5.83
N ALA A 85 23.15 -14.00 4.98
CA ALA A 85 21.80 -14.52 4.82
C ALA A 85 21.29 -15.25 6.07
N GLU A 86 22.13 -16.04 6.75
CA GLU A 86 21.80 -16.66 8.04
C GLU A 86 21.44 -15.58 9.07
N ARG A 87 22.29 -14.56 9.21
CA ARG A 87 22.10 -13.52 10.22
C ARG A 87 20.85 -12.68 9.96
N LEU A 88 20.59 -12.34 8.70
CA LEU A 88 19.34 -11.68 8.30
C LEU A 88 18.11 -12.54 8.60
N ALA A 89 18.20 -13.86 8.37
CA ALA A 89 17.11 -14.78 8.66
C ALA A 89 16.89 -14.95 10.17
N ASP A 90 17.94 -14.88 11.00
CA ASP A 90 17.82 -14.84 12.47
C ASP A 90 17.04 -13.60 12.92
N CYS A 91 17.39 -12.41 12.40
CA CYS A 91 16.67 -11.18 12.74
C CYS A 91 15.20 -11.21 12.31
N LEU A 92 14.87 -11.84 11.17
CA LEU A 92 13.48 -12.04 10.78
C LEU A 92 12.76 -13.01 11.73
N LEU A 93 13.43 -14.08 12.16
CA LEU A 93 12.86 -15.04 13.10
C LEU A 93 12.60 -14.42 14.48
N GLU A 94 13.49 -13.54 14.96
CA GLU A 94 13.30 -12.73 16.18
C GLU A 94 11.95 -11.98 16.13
N ALA A 95 11.63 -11.38 14.97
CA ALA A 95 10.36 -10.68 14.76
C ALA A 95 9.14 -11.62 14.75
N ILE A 96 9.25 -12.79 14.14
CA ILE A 96 8.16 -13.78 14.04
C ILE A 96 7.87 -14.44 15.40
N GLU A 97 8.92 -14.81 16.14
CA GLU A 97 8.80 -15.43 17.46
C GLU A 97 8.42 -14.45 18.57
N ARG A 98 8.64 -13.14 18.36
CA ARG A 98 8.31 -12.06 19.31
C ARG A 98 9.00 -12.22 20.67
N ARG A 99 10.21 -12.80 20.68
CA ARG A 99 11.00 -13.08 21.91
C ARG A 99 11.99 -11.96 22.29
N GLY A 100 11.91 -10.82 21.61
CA GLY A 100 12.85 -9.70 21.74
C GLY A 100 13.84 -9.65 20.57
N PHE A 101 14.38 -8.47 20.31
CA PHE A 101 15.31 -8.22 19.21
C PHE A 101 16.75 -8.22 19.70
N SER A 102 17.65 -8.75 18.88
CA SER A 102 19.08 -8.50 19.03
C SER A 102 19.41 -7.05 18.67
N PRO A 103 20.59 -6.51 19.06
CA PRO A 103 20.99 -5.15 18.70
C PRO A 103 20.99 -4.88 17.18
N LEU A 104 21.26 -5.90 16.36
CA LEU A 104 21.11 -5.81 14.91
C LEU A 104 19.63 -5.84 14.51
N GLY A 105 18.82 -6.72 15.09
CA GLY A 105 17.38 -6.79 14.86
C GLY A 105 16.69 -5.45 15.08
N GLU A 106 17.01 -4.75 16.17
CA GLU A 106 16.52 -3.39 16.47
C GLU A 106 16.92 -2.37 15.40
N GLN A 107 18.17 -2.40 14.93
CA GLN A 107 18.66 -1.51 13.88
C GLN A 107 17.99 -1.75 12.52
N LEU A 108 17.48 -2.96 12.28
CA LEU A 108 16.82 -3.34 11.04
C LEU A 108 15.30 -3.08 11.06
N LEU A 109 14.74 -2.59 12.17
CA LEU A 109 13.33 -2.24 12.24
C LEU A 109 13.00 -1.07 11.29
N VAL A 110 11.94 -1.25 10.51
CA VAL A 110 11.33 -0.17 9.73
C VAL A 110 10.09 0.35 10.46
N THR A 111 9.34 -0.54 11.08
CA THR A 111 8.20 -0.23 11.95
C THR A 111 8.45 -0.74 13.37
N PRO A 112 7.66 -0.32 14.38
CA PRO A 112 7.69 -0.92 15.70
C PRO A 112 7.45 -2.44 15.66
N ALA A 113 7.91 -3.12 16.72
CA ALA A 113 7.72 -4.55 16.92
C ALA A 113 6.25 -4.96 16.94
N LEU A 114 5.96 -6.19 16.45
CA LEU A 114 4.64 -6.80 16.59
C LEU A 114 4.25 -6.92 18.07
N LYS A 115 3.02 -6.50 18.39
CA LYS A 115 2.41 -6.62 19.72
C LYS A 115 1.50 -7.83 19.83
N TYR A 116 1.05 -8.40 18.71
CA TYR A 116 0.22 -9.60 18.68
C TYR A 116 0.89 -10.76 19.40
N ASP A 117 0.25 -11.28 20.45
CA ASP A 117 0.77 -12.33 21.34
C ASP A 117 0.14 -13.71 21.09
N GLY A 118 -0.82 -13.82 20.18
CA GLY A 118 -1.50 -15.07 19.83
C GLY A 118 -0.66 -16.03 18.95
N PRO A 119 -1.08 -17.30 18.82
CA PRO A 119 -0.44 -18.26 17.93
C PRO A 119 -0.77 -17.98 16.45
N PHE A 120 0.10 -18.45 15.57
CA PHE A 120 -0.19 -18.52 14.13
C PHE A 120 -0.56 -19.96 13.78
N ASP A 121 -1.68 -20.15 13.07
CA ASP A 121 -2.06 -21.47 12.54
C ASP A 121 -1.34 -21.76 11.22
N PHE A 122 -1.17 -20.73 10.38
CA PHE A 122 -0.53 -20.84 9.08
C PHE A 122 0.48 -19.73 8.84
N ILE A 123 1.51 -20.04 8.05
CA ILE A 123 2.42 -19.06 7.46
C ILE A 123 2.28 -19.10 5.95
N THR A 124 2.13 -17.94 5.31
CA THR A 124 2.23 -17.82 3.85
C THR A 124 3.46 -17.02 3.48
N CYS A 125 4.10 -17.35 2.36
CA CYS A 125 5.24 -16.59 1.86
C CYS A 125 4.96 -16.00 0.48
N SER A 126 5.33 -14.74 0.28
CA SER A 126 5.24 -14.02 -0.99
C SER A 126 6.52 -13.22 -1.28
N GLY A 127 6.55 -12.55 -2.43
CA GLY A 127 7.69 -11.73 -2.85
C GLY A 127 8.81 -12.55 -3.51
N GLY A 128 9.84 -11.85 -3.98
CA GLY A 128 10.93 -12.48 -4.73
C GLY A 128 11.75 -13.48 -3.90
N VAL A 129 11.89 -13.23 -2.60
CA VAL A 129 12.55 -14.18 -1.69
C VAL A 129 11.60 -15.31 -1.30
N GLY A 130 10.29 -15.04 -1.25
CA GLY A 130 9.25 -16.05 -1.06
C GLY A 130 9.34 -17.22 -2.04
N GLU A 131 9.71 -16.97 -3.31
CA GLU A 131 9.91 -18.02 -4.31
C GLU A 131 11.02 -19.01 -3.94
N TYR A 132 12.11 -18.52 -3.34
CA TYR A 132 13.19 -19.36 -2.84
C TYR A 132 12.80 -20.10 -1.56
N ILE A 133 12.03 -19.46 -0.67
CA ILE A 133 11.50 -20.11 0.56
C ILE A 133 10.60 -21.31 0.19
N MET A 134 9.80 -21.15 -0.86
CA MET A 134 8.90 -22.19 -1.36
C MET A 134 9.57 -23.16 -2.36
N GLY A 135 10.85 -22.96 -2.67
CA GLY A 135 11.63 -23.83 -3.57
C GLY A 135 11.22 -23.77 -5.04
N ALA A 136 10.51 -22.72 -5.46
CA ALA A 136 9.98 -22.59 -6.81
C ALA A 136 10.89 -21.77 -7.75
N GLU A 137 11.87 -21.06 -7.21
CA GLU A 137 12.96 -20.42 -7.96
C GLU A 137 14.31 -21.04 -7.56
N THR A 138 15.15 -21.32 -8.54
CA THR A 138 16.47 -21.94 -8.35
C THR A 138 17.60 -21.17 -9.03
N ARG A 139 17.27 -20.19 -9.88
CA ARG A 139 18.25 -19.33 -10.56
C ARG A 139 18.85 -18.33 -9.57
N THR A 140 19.91 -17.66 -9.98
CA THR A 140 20.56 -16.61 -9.18
C THR A 140 20.51 -15.28 -9.94
N PHE A 141 20.11 -14.20 -9.28
CA PHE A 141 20.01 -12.87 -9.90
C PHE A 141 21.08 -11.89 -9.39
N GLY A 142 22.25 -12.41 -9.02
CA GLY A 142 23.34 -11.58 -8.50
C GLY A 142 23.03 -10.96 -7.13
N ASP A 143 22.22 -11.62 -6.31
CA ASP A 143 21.83 -11.14 -4.97
C ASP A 143 21.92 -12.27 -3.92
N LEU A 144 21.43 -12.01 -2.70
CA LEU A 144 21.40 -12.99 -1.61
C LEU A 144 20.20 -13.95 -1.68
N GLY A 145 19.33 -13.86 -2.69
CA GLY A 145 18.03 -14.54 -2.75
C GLY A 145 18.06 -16.03 -2.42
N PRO A 146 18.86 -16.85 -3.14
CA PRO A 146 18.95 -18.28 -2.87
C PRO A 146 19.42 -18.61 -1.45
N PHE A 147 20.39 -17.85 -0.93
CA PHE A 147 20.93 -18.07 0.42
C PHE A 147 19.92 -17.66 1.50
N LEU A 148 19.29 -16.50 1.32
CA LEU A 148 18.33 -15.95 2.26
C LEU A 148 17.04 -16.79 2.30
N GLY A 149 16.50 -17.17 1.15
CA GLY A 149 15.32 -18.03 1.08
C GLY A 149 15.54 -19.38 1.76
N ALA A 150 16.68 -20.02 1.51
CA ALA A 150 17.03 -21.27 2.18
C ALA A 150 17.23 -21.10 3.70
N ALA A 151 17.85 -20.00 4.13
CA ALA A 151 18.05 -19.70 5.54
C ALA A 151 16.73 -19.42 6.28
N ILE A 152 15.83 -18.64 5.68
CA ILE A 152 14.49 -18.37 6.22
C ILE A 152 13.69 -19.68 6.28
N ARG A 153 13.69 -20.47 5.20
CA ARG A 153 12.93 -21.72 5.16
C ARG A 153 13.27 -22.66 6.31
N ARG A 154 14.56 -22.90 6.56
CA ARG A 154 14.99 -23.77 7.67
C ARG A 154 14.51 -23.28 9.03
N ARG A 155 14.47 -21.96 9.24
CA ARG A 155 14.00 -21.37 10.50
C ARG A 155 12.49 -21.50 10.64
N LEU A 156 11.73 -21.22 9.58
CA LEU A 156 10.28 -21.40 9.58
C LEU A 156 9.90 -22.86 9.85
N ASP A 157 10.63 -23.83 9.30
CA ASP A 157 10.39 -25.27 9.55
C ASP A 157 10.56 -25.63 11.05
N THR A 158 11.34 -24.87 11.83
CA THR A 158 11.50 -25.10 13.28
C THR A 158 10.34 -24.58 14.12
N LEU A 159 9.48 -23.72 13.58
CA LEU A 159 8.35 -23.14 14.30
C LEU A 159 7.19 -24.14 14.52
N GLY A 160 7.16 -25.23 13.75
CA GLY A 160 6.06 -26.20 13.77
C GLY A 160 4.73 -25.66 13.25
N VAL A 161 4.74 -24.50 12.59
CA VAL A 161 3.57 -23.89 11.94
C VAL A 161 3.55 -24.30 10.48
N GLU A 162 2.37 -24.68 9.97
CA GLU A 162 2.23 -25.13 8.59
C GLU A 162 2.45 -23.96 7.61
N ILE A 163 3.35 -24.16 6.65
CA ILE A 163 3.64 -23.18 5.59
C ILE A 163 2.79 -23.51 4.36
N VAL A 164 1.86 -22.63 4.02
CA VAL A 164 0.89 -22.81 2.94
C VAL A 164 1.30 -21.97 1.71
N PRO A 165 1.17 -22.50 0.48
CA PRO A 165 1.45 -21.73 -0.73
C PRO A 165 0.55 -20.49 -0.86
N SER A 166 1.15 -19.34 -1.17
CA SER A 166 0.41 -18.14 -1.58
C SER A 166 0.04 -18.23 -3.07
N ALA A 167 -1.21 -17.93 -3.42
CA ALA A 167 -1.65 -17.92 -4.82
C ALA A 167 -0.96 -16.83 -5.66
N ALA A 168 -0.68 -15.67 -5.04
CA ALA A 168 -0.14 -14.50 -5.75
C ALA A 168 1.41 -14.55 -5.90
N ARG A 169 2.11 -15.29 -5.03
CA ARG A 169 3.56 -15.54 -5.05
C ARG A 169 4.40 -14.25 -5.27
N ILE A 170 5.43 -14.26 -6.12
CA ILE A 170 6.23 -13.06 -6.47
C ILE A 170 5.41 -11.92 -7.06
N ARG A 171 4.22 -12.21 -7.61
CA ARG A 171 3.35 -11.22 -8.25
C ARG A 171 2.41 -10.54 -7.27
N ALA A 172 2.43 -10.87 -5.98
CA ALA A 172 1.54 -10.27 -4.98
C ALA A 172 1.49 -8.74 -5.08
N THR A 173 2.65 -8.08 -5.15
CA THR A 173 2.74 -6.63 -5.31
C THR A 173 2.16 -6.14 -6.64
N ALA A 174 2.47 -6.82 -7.75
CA ALA A 174 1.99 -6.43 -9.09
C ALA A 174 0.48 -6.66 -9.26
N ILE A 175 -0.04 -7.74 -8.69
CA ILE A 175 -1.47 -8.07 -8.67
C ILE A 175 -2.19 -7.01 -7.84
N GLY A 176 -1.74 -6.71 -6.62
CA GLY A 176 -2.32 -5.63 -5.82
C GLY A 176 -2.29 -4.28 -6.54
N ALA A 177 -1.21 -3.97 -7.25
CA ALA A 177 -1.13 -2.73 -8.03
C ALA A 177 -1.98 -2.71 -9.31
N SER A 178 -2.36 -3.87 -9.83
CA SER A 178 -3.16 -3.97 -11.06
C SER A 178 -4.65 -4.29 -10.79
N GLN A 179 -5.00 -4.52 -9.53
CA GLN A 179 -6.37 -4.77 -9.11
C GLN A 179 -7.08 -3.45 -8.89
N TYR A 180 -8.16 -3.27 -9.66
CA TYR A 180 -9.17 -2.29 -9.35
C TYR A 180 -10.56 -2.88 -9.52
N THR A 181 -11.50 -2.40 -8.70
CA THR A 181 -12.92 -2.75 -8.79
C THR A 181 -13.72 -1.46 -8.92
N LEU A 182 -14.68 -1.44 -9.85
CA LEU A 182 -15.64 -0.35 -9.93
C LEU A 182 -16.88 -0.73 -9.12
N GLN A 183 -17.24 0.11 -8.16
CA GLN A 183 -18.52 0.06 -7.46
C GLN A 183 -19.30 1.36 -7.73
N VAL A 184 -20.59 1.35 -7.46
CA VAL A 184 -21.44 2.54 -7.41
C VAL A 184 -21.95 2.62 -5.99
N SER A 185 -21.90 3.80 -5.37
CA SER A 185 -22.46 4.00 -4.03
C SER A 185 -23.96 3.70 -4.00
N GLY A 186 -24.52 3.60 -2.80
CA GLY A 186 -25.95 3.76 -2.58
C GLY A 186 -26.47 5.11 -3.08
N THR A 187 -27.78 5.30 -3.01
CA THR A 187 -28.46 6.56 -3.40
C THR A 187 -28.67 7.50 -2.21
N THR A 188 -28.32 7.05 -1.01
CA THR A 188 -28.55 7.69 0.28
C THR A 188 -27.28 8.37 0.77
N ILE A 189 -26.52 9.00 -0.14
CA ILE A 189 -25.25 9.67 0.18
C ILE A 189 -25.46 11.12 0.65
N TYR A 190 -24.43 11.70 1.24
CA TYR A 190 -24.38 13.13 1.59
C TYR A 190 -23.10 13.78 1.07
N ILE A 191 -23.23 14.83 0.27
CA ILE A 191 -22.11 15.60 -0.26
C ILE A 191 -22.39 17.08 0.00
N THR A 192 -21.55 17.75 0.80
CA THR A 192 -21.71 19.18 1.12
C THR A 192 -21.77 20.05 -0.13
N SER A 193 -20.90 19.77 -1.11
CA SER A 193 -20.92 20.42 -2.42
C SER A 193 -20.39 19.48 -3.50
N PRO A 194 -21.09 19.33 -4.64
CA PRO A 194 -20.62 18.51 -5.76
C PRO A 194 -19.25 18.95 -6.32
N GLU A 195 -18.84 20.20 -6.09
CA GLU A 195 -17.55 20.75 -6.55
C GLU A 195 -16.33 20.16 -5.82
N LEU A 196 -16.58 19.44 -4.71
CA LEU A 196 -15.53 18.69 -4.01
C LEU A 196 -15.12 17.42 -4.77
N LEU A 197 -15.92 17.00 -5.76
CA LEU A 197 -15.68 15.81 -6.56
C LEU A 197 -15.23 16.20 -7.99
N PRO A 198 -14.40 15.38 -8.66
CA PRO A 198 -13.91 14.08 -8.22
C PRO A 198 -12.75 14.16 -7.23
N LEU A 199 -12.64 13.15 -6.37
CA LEU A 199 -11.47 12.93 -5.51
C LEU A 199 -10.70 11.72 -6.00
N HIS A 200 -9.37 11.80 -5.95
CA HIS A 200 -8.49 10.75 -6.43
C HIS A 200 -7.47 10.32 -5.39
N ASN A 201 -7.19 9.02 -5.38
CA ASN A 201 -6.18 8.36 -4.57
C ASN A 201 -6.37 8.58 -3.06
N LEU A 202 -7.62 8.57 -2.61
CA LEU A 202 -7.94 8.64 -1.19
C LEU A 202 -7.49 7.33 -0.54
N GLN A 203 -6.57 7.41 0.41
CA GLN A 203 -6.21 6.25 1.22
C GLN A 203 -7.40 5.86 2.09
N VAL A 204 -7.76 4.58 2.06
CA VAL A 204 -8.80 4.02 2.92
C VAL A 204 -8.19 3.62 4.26
N VAL A 205 -8.86 4.03 5.34
CA VAL A 205 -8.55 3.67 6.72
C VAL A 205 -9.80 3.05 7.33
N THR A 206 -9.69 1.87 7.96
CA THR A 206 -10.84 1.19 8.59
C THR A 206 -10.78 1.22 10.13
N PRO A 207 -11.52 2.13 10.79
CA PRO A 207 -11.71 2.09 12.24
C PRO A 207 -12.44 0.82 12.68
N ARG A 208 -11.85 0.08 13.63
CA ARG A 208 -12.55 -1.03 14.31
C ARG A 208 -13.41 -0.48 15.43
N LEU A 209 -14.69 -0.24 15.12
CA LEU A 209 -15.62 0.35 16.06
C LEU A 209 -15.90 -0.58 17.25
N PRO A 210 -16.02 -0.04 18.48
CA PRO A 210 -16.40 -0.83 19.65
C PRO A 210 -17.86 -1.31 19.56
N GLU A 211 -18.20 -2.35 20.32
CA GLU A 211 -19.58 -2.85 20.42
C GLU A 211 -20.53 -1.77 20.97
N GLU A 212 -20.11 -1.05 22.02
CA GLU A 212 -20.82 0.13 22.50
C GLU A 212 -20.22 1.40 21.91
N LEU A 213 -21.01 2.11 21.09
CA LEU A 213 -20.59 3.36 20.47
C LEU A 213 -20.66 4.52 21.47
N THR A 214 -19.49 4.90 21.96
CA THR A 214 -19.28 6.15 22.69
C THR A 214 -18.36 7.07 21.88
N PRO A 215 -18.50 8.41 21.96
CA PRO A 215 -17.61 9.31 21.23
C PRO A 215 -16.13 9.04 21.50
N GLY A 216 -15.76 8.78 22.77
CA GLY A 216 -14.38 8.45 23.15
C GLY A 216 -13.88 7.16 22.52
N GLY A 217 -14.65 6.06 22.62
CA GLY A 217 -14.25 4.78 22.03
C GLY A 217 -14.14 4.81 20.51
N VAL A 218 -15.01 5.58 19.84
CA VAL A 218 -14.92 5.80 18.39
C VAL A 218 -13.68 6.63 18.04
N ALA A 219 -13.37 7.69 18.79
CA ALA A 219 -12.17 8.51 18.58
C ALA A 219 -10.88 7.69 18.72
N GLU A 220 -10.79 6.84 19.75
CA GLU A 220 -9.67 5.92 19.95
C GLU A 220 -9.55 4.92 18.79
N ALA A 221 -10.66 4.37 18.32
CA ALA A 221 -10.67 3.45 17.18
C ALA A 221 -10.21 4.12 15.88
N VAL A 222 -10.61 5.36 15.63
CA VAL A 222 -10.16 6.17 14.49
C VAL A 222 -8.66 6.43 14.59
N GLN A 223 -8.17 6.89 15.74
CA GLN A 223 -6.74 7.16 15.94
C GLN A 223 -5.88 5.90 15.79
N ALA A 224 -6.33 4.77 16.33
CA ALA A 224 -5.65 3.49 16.17
C ALA A 224 -5.60 3.04 14.70
N ALA A 225 -6.67 3.30 13.93
CA ALA A 225 -6.70 2.99 12.50
C ALA A 225 -5.81 3.92 11.67
N LEU A 226 -5.76 5.21 11.99
CA LEU A 226 -4.83 6.17 11.37
C LEU A 226 -3.37 5.75 11.59
N GLN A 227 -3.02 5.33 12.81
CA GLN A 227 -1.70 4.79 13.12
C GLN A 227 -1.40 3.50 12.34
N ARG A 228 -2.37 2.57 12.26
CA ARG A 228 -2.22 1.32 11.50
C ARG A 228 -2.03 1.58 10.00
N GLY A 229 -2.71 2.60 9.47
CA GLY A 229 -2.63 3.03 8.08
C GLY A 229 -1.41 3.89 7.74
N ASP A 230 -0.52 4.17 8.70
CA ASP A 230 0.63 5.08 8.52
C ASP A 230 0.22 6.45 7.96
N VAL A 231 -0.94 6.96 8.42
CA VAL A 231 -1.43 8.27 7.98
C VAL A 231 -0.70 9.35 8.76
N THR A 232 0.15 10.09 8.08
CA THR A 232 0.75 11.32 8.61
C THR A 232 -0.17 12.49 8.29
N GLY A 233 -0.44 13.36 9.26
CA GLY A 233 -1.30 14.53 9.07
C GLY A 233 -0.84 15.39 7.89
N GLY A 234 -1.79 15.97 7.14
CA GLY A 234 -1.46 16.67 5.90
C GLY A 234 -2.66 17.21 5.13
N THR A 235 -2.42 17.63 3.88
CA THR A 235 -3.43 18.25 3.01
C THR A 235 -4.21 17.24 2.17
N GLN A 236 -3.74 16.00 2.00
CA GLN A 236 -4.47 14.98 1.25
C GLN A 236 -5.59 14.39 2.13
N PRO A 237 -6.85 14.43 1.67
CA PRO A 237 -7.93 13.77 2.37
C PRO A 237 -7.76 12.24 2.35
N ILE A 238 -8.28 11.59 3.38
CA ILE A 238 -8.40 10.14 3.53
C ILE A 238 -9.88 9.75 3.53
N ALA A 239 -10.19 8.49 3.24
CA ALA A 239 -11.53 7.94 3.38
C ALA A 239 -11.60 7.03 4.62
N LEU A 240 -12.47 7.35 5.57
CA LEU A 240 -12.78 6.46 6.68
C LEU A 240 -13.83 5.45 6.22
N ALA A 241 -13.42 4.19 6.04
CA ALA A 241 -14.31 3.09 5.73
C ALA A 241 -14.84 2.45 7.02
N LEU A 242 -16.14 2.57 7.24
CA LEU A 242 -16.82 2.23 8.48
C LEU A 242 -17.79 1.08 8.23
N ARG A 243 -17.59 -0.02 8.96
CA ARG A 243 -18.55 -1.12 8.99
C ARG A 243 -19.74 -0.76 9.88
N TRP A 244 -20.95 -0.91 9.37
CA TRP A 244 -22.19 -0.65 10.11
C TRP A 244 -23.12 -1.87 10.07
N ASP A 245 -23.20 -2.57 11.20
CA ASP A 245 -23.90 -3.85 11.35
C ASP A 245 -25.01 -3.83 12.40
N ARG A 246 -25.57 -2.65 12.68
CA ARG A 246 -26.51 -2.40 13.79
C ARG A 246 -27.67 -1.50 13.39
N GLU A 247 -28.71 -1.49 14.22
CA GLU A 247 -29.87 -0.64 13.99
C GLU A 247 -29.49 0.86 14.02
N PRO A 248 -29.88 1.65 13.00
CA PRO A 248 -29.51 3.06 12.91
C PRO A 248 -30.36 3.94 13.85
N GLY A 249 -29.97 4.00 15.12
CA GLY A 249 -30.55 4.94 16.10
C GLY A 249 -29.84 6.30 16.09
N TYR A 250 -30.58 7.40 16.25
CA TYR A 250 -29.99 8.75 16.30
C TYR A 250 -28.88 8.87 17.35
N ARG A 251 -29.07 8.31 18.55
CA ARG A 251 -28.05 8.34 19.62
C ARG A 251 -26.73 7.68 19.20
N SER A 252 -26.79 6.54 18.52
CA SER A 252 -25.59 5.83 18.06
C SER A 252 -24.93 6.52 16.87
N LEU A 253 -25.72 7.03 15.93
CA LEU A 253 -25.19 7.78 14.77
C LEU A 253 -24.55 9.10 15.21
N ARG A 254 -25.15 9.78 16.20
CA ARG A 254 -24.59 10.99 16.80
C ARG A 254 -23.28 10.70 17.54
N ALA A 255 -23.24 9.65 18.36
CA ALA A 255 -22.03 9.24 19.07
C ALA A 255 -20.90 8.88 18.09
N LEU A 256 -21.23 8.21 16.98
CA LEU A 256 -20.29 7.94 15.89
C LEU A 256 -19.74 9.24 15.29
N ALA A 257 -20.62 10.18 14.91
CA ALA A 257 -20.22 11.45 14.30
C ALA A 257 -19.32 12.28 15.24
N ASP A 258 -19.70 12.42 16.52
CA ASP A 258 -18.90 13.12 17.52
C ASP A 258 -17.51 12.47 17.69
N GLY A 259 -17.46 11.13 17.74
CA GLY A 259 -16.21 10.39 17.87
C GLY A 259 -15.31 10.46 16.64
N ILE A 260 -15.88 10.44 15.43
CA ILE A 260 -15.12 10.65 14.18
C ILE A 260 -14.49 12.03 14.18
N ALA A 261 -15.27 13.07 14.51
CA ALA A 261 -14.78 14.44 14.54
C ALA A 261 -13.59 14.61 15.52
N ALA A 262 -13.69 14.00 16.71
CA ALA A 262 -12.64 14.00 17.73
C ALA A 262 -11.43 13.14 17.33
N GLY A 263 -11.65 11.97 16.71
CA GLY A 263 -10.56 11.09 16.27
C GLY A 263 -9.73 11.66 15.12
N LEU A 264 -10.34 12.51 14.29
CA LEU A 264 -9.67 13.24 13.20
C LEU A 264 -9.03 14.56 13.64
N ASP A 265 -9.19 14.97 14.91
CA ASP A 265 -8.58 16.19 15.41
C ASP A 265 -7.05 16.11 15.33
N GLY A 266 -6.42 17.19 14.86
CA GLY A 266 -4.97 17.23 14.62
C GLY A 266 -4.43 16.49 13.38
N TYR A 267 -5.26 15.72 12.65
CA TYR A 267 -4.84 15.02 11.42
C TYR A 267 -5.21 15.74 10.12
N ARG A 268 -6.33 16.47 10.13
CA ARG A 268 -6.84 17.20 8.95
C ARG A 268 -6.46 18.68 8.98
N THR A 269 -6.22 19.24 7.80
CA THR A 269 -6.29 20.70 7.61
C THR A 269 -7.75 21.12 7.47
N GLU A 270 -8.09 22.35 7.85
CA GLU A 270 -9.46 22.89 7.71
C GLU A 270 -10.01 22.81 6.28
N ARG A 271 -9.14 22.74 5.27
CA ARG A 271 -9.51 22.67 3.85
C ARG A 271 -9.76 21.25 3.33
N ALA A 272 -9.31 20.22 4.04
CA ALA A 272 -9.48 18.85 3.61
C ALA A 272 -10.89 18.36 3.98
N PRO A 273 -11.69 17.84 3.04
CA PRO A 273 -13.01 17.31 3.36
C PRO A 273 -12.90 16.06 4.23
N ILE A 274 -13.89 15.87 5.10
CA ILE A 274 -14.09 14.61 5.81
C ILE A 274 -14.77 13.65 4.83
N VAL A 275 -14.06 12.58 4.46
CA VAL A 275 -14.60 11.55 3.57
C VAL A 275 -14.94 10.30 4.37
N LEU A 276 -16.21 9.90 4.34
CA LEU A 276 -16.74 8.72 5.01
C LEU A 276 -17.28 7.75 3.95
N ALA A 277 -17.03 6.47 4.16
CA ALA A 277 -17.58 5.40 3.34
C ALA A 277 -18.15 4.31 4.25
N PHE A 278 -19.37 3.88 4.00
CA PHE A 278 -20.05 2.86 4.79
C PHE A 278 -20.33 1.62 3.95
N ASP A 279 -20.31 0.44 4.56
CA ASP A 279 -20.79 -0.79 3.92
C ASP A 279 -22.31 -0.96 4.02
N GLY A 280 -22.95 -0.31 4.99
CA GLY A 280 -24.40 -0.24 5.16
C GLY A 280 -25.01 1.11 4.76
N ASP A 281 -26.33 1.11 4.57
CA ASP A 281 -27.16 2.27 4.17
C ASP A 281 -27.37 3.27 5.34
N VAL A 282 -26.30 3.98 5.71
CA VAL A 282 -26.34 5.02 6.76
C VAL A 282 -25.54 6.27 6.38
N GLY A 283 -24.89 6.28 5.22
CA GLY A 283 -23.90 7.29 4.84
C GLY A 283 -24.50 8.68 4.82
N GLY A 284 -25.70 8.83 4.25
CA GLY A 284 -26.36 10.13 4.15
C GLY A 284 -26.77 10.71 5.49
N ILE A 285 -27.26 9.87 6.40
CA ILE A 285 -27.69 10.31 7.73
C ILE A 285 -26.48 10.75 8.55
N VAL A 286 -25.42 9.94 8.59
CA VAL A 286 -24.19 10.31 9.31
C VAL A 286 -23.53 11.55 8.70
N GLY A 287 -23.46 11.62 7.37
CA GLY A 287 -22.93 12.80 6.68
C GLY A 287 -23.71 14.07 6.97
N SER A 288 -25.04 13.98 7.02
CA SER A 288 -25.89 15.10 7.45
C SER A 288 -25.61 15.51 8.89
N ILE A 289 -25.61 14.58 9.85
CA ILE A 289 -25.33 14.88 11.27
C ILE A 289 -23.97 15.57 11.41
N MET A 290 -22.94 15.04 10.72
CA MET A 290 -21.61 15.63 10.68
C MET A 290 -21.65 17.08 10.20
N ALA A 291 -22.32 17.35 9.07
CA ALA A 291 -22.34 18.66 8.44
C ALA A 291 -23.32 19.67 9.07
N THR A 292 -24.34 19.23 9.80
CA THR A 292 -25.34 20.15 10.38
C THR A 292 -25.17 20.35 11.87
N GLU A 293 -24.60 19.38 12.59
CA GLU A 293 -24.59 19.40 14.06
C GLU A 293 -23.21 19.29 14.71
N VAL A 294 -22.26 18.60 14.08
CA VAL A 294 -20.97 18.27 14.71
C VAL A 294 -19.84 19.18 14.20
N CYS A 295 -19.76 19.37 12.89
CA CYS A 295 -18.70 20.13 12.22
C CYS A 295 -19.29 20.97 11.07
N PRO A 296 -20.12 21.99 11.36
CA PRO A 296 -20.83 22.75 10.32
C PRO A 296 -19.94 23.51 9.34
N ASP A 297 -18.71 23.83 9.74
CA ASP A 297 -17.74 24.52 8.88
C ASP A 297 -16.90 23.56 8.02
N ALA A 298 -17.02 22.24 8.22
CA ALA A 298 -16.26 21.26 7.48
C ALA A 298 -17.00 20.79 6.22
N ALA A 299 -16.26 20.64 5.12
CA ALA A 299 -16.74 19.92 3.96
C ALA A 299 -16.86 18.41 4.27
N VAL A 300 -18.00 17.79 3.95
CA VAL A 300 -18.27 16.38 4.19
C VAL A 300 -18.66 15.69 2.88
N ILE A 301 -18.05 14.54 2.63
CA ILE A 301 -18.45 13.59 1.60
C ILE A 301 -18.69 12.27 2.30
N SER A 302 -19.92 11.78 2.32
CA SER A 302 -20.31 10.56 3.00
C SER A 302 -21.07 9.68 2.02
N VAL A 303 -20.50 8.52 1.71
CA VAL A 303 -21.03 7.55 0.75
C VAL A 303 -21.28 6.22 1.44
N ASP A 304 -22.18 5.40 0.92
CA ASP A 304 -22.56 4.12 1.51
C ASP A 304 -22.67 2.99 0.48
N GLU A 305 -22.95 1.79 0.99
CA GLU A 305 -23.01 0.52 0.28
C GLU A 305 -21.72 0.15 -0.46
N LEU A 306 -20.58 0.58 0.06
CA LEU A 306 -19.26 0.28 -0.49
C LEU A 306 -18.55 -0.80 0.33
N LYS A 307 -17.98 -1.79 -0.36
CA LYS A 307 -17.13 -2.80 0.28
C LYS A 307 -15.67 -2.40 0.13
N LEU A 308 -15.12 -1.83 1.20
CA LEU A 308 -13.73 -1.37 1.28
C LEU A 308 -12.97 -2.12 2.36
N SER A 309 -11.66 -2.28 2.17
CA SER A 309 -10.74 -2.91 3.12
C SER A 309 -9.61 -1.96 3.51
N ASP A 310 -8.92 -2.27 4.61
CA ASP A 310 -7.65 -1.59 4.94
C ASP A 310 -6.68 -1.68 3.77
N PHE A 311 -5.93 -0.60 3.55
CA PHE A 311 -4.94 -0.43 2.47
C PHE A 311 -5.51 -0.28 1.05
N ASP A 312 -6.82 -0.27 0.88
CA ASP A 312 -7.41 0.19 -0.37
C ASP A 312 -7.14 1.68 -0.59
N TYR A 313 -7.16 2.08 -1.85
CA TYR A 313 -7.25 3.46 -2.29
C TYR A 313 -8.51 3.63 -3.12
N ILE A 314 -9.25 4.71 -2.92
CA ILE A 314 -10.44 4.98 -3.71
C ILE A 314 -10.32 6.26 -4.54
N ASP A 315 -10.89 6.22 -5.74
CA ASP A 315 -11.31 7.42 -6.46
C ASP A 315 -12.82 7.54 -6.33
N ILE A 316 -13.30 8.73 -6.00
CA ILE A 316 -14.72 9.06 -6.01
C ILE A 316 -14.95 9.97 -7.22
N GLY A 317 -15.70 9.48 -8.19
CA GLY A 317 -16.02 10.26 -9.38
C GLY A 317 -17.04 11.37 -9.12
N ALA A 318 -17.38 12.11 -10.18
CA ALA A 318 -18.41 13.14 -10.10
C ALA A 318 -19.78 12.53 -9.76
N GLU A 319 -20.60 13.29 -9.02
CA GLU A 319 -21.95 12.89 -8.64
C GLU A 319 -22.86 12.73 -9.87
N ILE A 320 -23.54 11.59 -9.96
CA ILE A 320 -24.57 11.32 -10.96
C ILE A 320 -25.89 11.85 -10.41
N ARG A 321 -26.13 13.16 -10.58
CA ARG A 321 -27.24 13.92 -9.96
C ARG A 321 -28.64 13.30 -10.06
N HIS A 322 -28.90 12.53 -11.09
CA HIS A 322 -30.22 11.95 -11.39
C HIS A 322 -30.51 10.69 -10.56
N VAL A 323 -29.46 10.05 -10.02
CA VAL A 323 -29.56 8.89 -9.14
C VAL A 323 -28.97 9.16 -7.75
N GLN A 324 -28.39 10.35 -7.52
CA GLN A 324 -27.76 10.74 -6.25
C GLN A 324 -26.74 9.70 -5.76
N ALA A 325 -25.91 9.23 -6.68
CA ALA A 325 -24.87 8.25 -6.43
C ALA A 325 -23.55 8.69 -7.07
N VAL A 326 -22.45 8.12 -6.60
CA VAL A 326 -21.10 8.36 -7.15
C VAL A 326 -20.48 7.04 -7.61
N PRO A 327 -19.79 7.02 -8.76
CA PRO A 327 -18.95 5.89 -9.12
C PRO A 327 -17.69 5.91 -8.26
N VAL A 328 -17.32 4.75 -7.72
CA VAL A 328 -16.14 4.59 -6.87
C VAL A 328 -15.22 3.53 -7.45
N ILE A 329 -13.97 3.92 -7.73
CA ILE A 329 -12.93 3.00 -8.17
C ILE A 329 -12.09 2.63 -6.95
N ILE A 330 -12.11 1.35 -6.58
CA ILE A 330 -11.30 0.79 -5.51
C ILE A 330 -10.02 0.24 -6.12
N LYS A 331 -8.86 0.58 -5.57
CA LYS A 331 -7.53 0.21 -6.04
C LYS A 331 -6.76 -0.39 -4.88
N SER A 332 -6.06 -1.50 -5.09
CA SER A 332 -5.33 -2.16 -4.00
C SER A 332 -3.88 -1.68 -3.85
N LEU A 333 -3.40 -0.79 -4.73
CA LEU A 333 -2.14 -0.06 -4.58
C LEU A 333 -2.13 1.18 -5.48
N VAL A 334 -1.55 2.27 -5.00
CA VAL A 334 -1.30 3.47 -5.80
C VAL A 334 0.18 3.82 -5.70
N PHE A 335 0.88 3.88 -6.83
CA PHE A 335 2.22 4.44 -6.86
C PHE A 335 2.11 5.96 -6.86
N ARG A 336 2.52 6.62 -5.77
CA ARG A 336 2.75 8.06 -5.80
C ARG A 336 4.00 8.32 -6.63
N PRO A 337 3.94 9.16 -7.69
CA PRO A 337 5.17 9.66 -8.29
C PRO A 337 5.90 10.49 -7.25
N GLU A 338 7.14 10.12 -6.92
CA GLU A 338 8.02 11.00 -6.15
C GLU A 338 8.42 12.17 -7.06
N HIS A 339 8.02 13.38 -6.63
CA HIS A 339 8.25 14.70 -7.23
C HIS A 339 7.39 15.07 -8.48
N PRO A 340 6.92 16.33 -8.57
CA PRO A 340 6.36 16.85 -9.80
C PRO A 340 7.48 16.89 -10.86
N HIS A 341 7.35 16.04 -11.87
CA HIS A 341 8.21 16.10 -13.04
C HIS A 341 8.09 17.50 -13.65
N VAL A 342 9.22 18.22 -13.65
CA VAL A 342 9.49 19.22 -14.67
C VAL A 342 9.28 18.52 -16.01
N HIS A 343 8.38 19.07 -16.83
CA HIS A 343 7.99 18.57 -18.13
C HIS A 343 9.18 18.01 -18.92
N ASP A 344 9.12 16.73 -19.28
CA ASP A 344 9.92 16.20 -20.38
C ASP A 344 9.00 15.41 -21.31
N HIS A 345 8.45 16.14 -22.28
CA HIS A 345 7.69 15.59 -23.39
C HIS A 345 8.65 14.85 -24.32
N ASP A 346 9.08 13.62 -23.99
CA ASP A 346 9.76 12.80 -24.99
C ASP A 346 9.78 11.27 -24.75
N PHE A 347 9.06 10.77 -23.74
CA PHE A 347 9.15 9.33 -23.41
C PHE A 347 8.27 8.41 -24.28
N LEU A 348 7.43 8.94 -25.17
CA LEU A 348 6.49 8.14 -25.98
C LEU A 348 6.91 7.88 -27.44
N HIS A 349 8.04 8.40 -27.91
CA HIS A 349 8.42 8.27 -29.34
C HIS A 349 9.47 7.21 -29.69
N ARG A 350 9.96 6.38 -28.77
CA ARG A 350 11.12 5.50 -29.06
C ARG A 350 10.85 4.04 -29.42
N HIS A 351 9.62 3.57 -29.49
CA HIS A 351 9.34 2.19 -29.94
C HIS A 351 8.23 2.15 -31.00
N GLY A 352 8.48 2.83 -32.12
CA GLY A 352 7.75 2.60 -33.36
C GLY A 352 8.32 1.38 -34.09
N ILE A 353 7.58 0.28 -34.05
CA ILE A 353 7.76 -0.89 -34.91
C ILE A 353 7.60 -0.42 -36.37
N ALA A 354 8.69 -0.39 -37.13
CA ALA A 354 8.64 -0.09 -38.56
C ALA A 354 8.16 -1.34 -39.32
N HIS A 355 6.86 -1.42 -39.57
CA HIS A 355 6.34 -2.18 -40.71
C HIS A 355 6.67 -1.39 -41.98
N GLY A 356 7.43 -2.01 -42.88
CA GLY A 356 7.73 -1.43 -44.19
C GLY A 356 6.54 -1.55 -45.12
N GLU A 357 6.23 -0.48 -45.83
CA GLU A 357 5.66 -0.55 -47.18
C GLU A 357 6.28 0.55 -48.05
N HIS A 358 6.71 0.11 -49.22
CA HIS A 358 7.15 0.92 -50.35
C HIS A 358 6.04 1.88 -50.79
N HIS A 359 6.39 3.11 -51.17
CA HIS A 359 5.87 3.72 -52.40
C HIS A 359 6.78 4.89 -52.81
N GLU A 360 7.39 4.74 -53.99
CA GLU A 360 8.00 5.81 -54.76
C GLU A 360 6.94 6.83 -55.16
N HIS A 361 7.25 8.13 -55.11
CA HIS A 361 6.85 9.06 -56.16
C HIS A 361 7.81 10.26 -56.22
N ALA A 362 8.12 10.61 -57.47
CA ALA A 362 9.10 11.58 -57.89
C ALA A 362 8.51 13.00 -58.04
N GLN A 363 9.44 13.95 -58.23
CA GLN A 363 9.36 15.19 -59.03
C GLN A 363 8.85 16.51 -58.43
N GLY A 364 9.63 17.56 -58.73
CA GLY A 364 9.20 18.94 -59.02
C GLY A 364 9.43 19.92 -57.87
N SER A 365 10.51 20.72 -57.82
CA SER A 365 10.87 21.89 -58.64
C SER A 365 10.70 23.21 -57.84
N GLU A 366 11.86 23.77 -57.48
CA GLU A 366 12.32 25.17 -57.54
C GLU A 366 11.39 26.41 -57.37
N HIS A 367 12.06 27.45 -56.81
CA HIS A 367 11.85 28.91 -56.82
C HIS A 367 10.78 29.49 -55.88
N ASP A 368 11.02 30.44 -54.97
CA ASP A 368 11.86 31.66 -54.84
C ASP A 368 11.00 32.96 -54.94
N HIS A 369 11.32 33.88 -54.02
CA HIS A 369 10.95 35.29 -53.89
C HIS A 369 9.49 35.77 -53.68
N GLY A 370 9.37 36.71 -52.74
CA GLY A 370 8.82 38.03 -53.10
C GLY A 370 7.67 38.58 -52.24
N ASP A 371 8.03 39.45 -51.31
CA ASP A 371 7.39 40.71 -50.90
C ASP A 371 5.88 40.83 -50.62
N ALA A 372 5.62 41.25 -49.38
CA ALA A 372 4.80 42.39 -48.93
C ALA A 372 3.61 42.86 -49.79
N HIS A 373 2.44 42.97 -49.16
CA HIS A 373 1.75 44.25 -49.02
C HIS A 373 0.66 44.21 -47.94
N GLU A 374 0.52 45.35 -47.27
CA GLU A 374 -0.61 45.87 -46.49
C GLU A 374 -1.96 45.58 -47.18
N ASP A 375 -3.13 45.52 -46.55
CA ASP A 375 -3.72 46.62 -45.79
C ASP A 375 -5.06 46.20 -45.14
N HIS A 376 -5.47 47.02 -44.18
CA HIS A 376 -6.65 47.08 -43.32
C HIS A 376 -7.99 46.44 -43.74
N GLY A 377 -8.75 46.02 -42.72
CA GLY A 377 -10.21 45.90 -42.80
C GLY A 377 -10.85 45.47 -41.47
N HIS A 378 -11.46 46.44 -40.77
CA HIS A 378 -12.44 46.28 -39.68
C HIS A 378 -13.42 45.11 -39.93
N VAL A 379 -13.85 44.33 -38.94
CA VAL A 379 -14.68 44.63 -37.75
C VAL A 379 -14.52 43.51 -36.74
#